data_AF-A0A9P8KVD0-F1
#
_entry.id   AF-A0A9P8KVD0-F1
#
_cell.length_a   1.000
_cell.length_b   1.000
_cell.length_c   1.000
_cell.angle_alpha   90.00
_cell.angle_beta   90.00
_cell.angle_gamma   90.00
#
_symmetry.space_group_name_H-M   'P 1'
#
loop_
_entity.id
_entity.type
_entity.pdbx_description
1 polymer ?
#
loop_
_entity_poly.entity_id
_entity_poly.type
_entity_poly.pdbx_seq_one_letter_code
_entity_poly.pdbx_strand_id
1 'polypeptide(L)'
;MTATEAAKAAESPKKLHGRAFYESIGSPKFIVAPMVDQSEFAWRMLTRSFLLPSEQSKLLAYTPMLHARLFSQDEKYRKAHYQAVRAGSDEPWLDGNPKIDRPLFVQFCANDPEALLSAAQHVVPYCDAVDLNLGCPQGIARKGHYGAFLQEDQDLIFKLINTLHKELSIPVTAKIRVLETKEKTLEYAQNVLKAGASILTVHGRRREQKGHLTGVADWEMIRFLRDSLPPETVLFANGNILQDGDLQKCLDATGADGIMSAEGNLSDPGLFGNPPPVEEKSREYWRGKDGKGGWRVDAITRRYLDILHKYVYDQEPPQRRPLFVPGDDTTWITETESSDDADEPAKKKRKKEDDKSLNSSPNISALQPHMFHVLRHFVTKHTDIRDQLARARRDGIDGYERVLAAVEKRVAEGLLEYEQTDGRSFDEELEKVISERTLEGVPEEESSIGTIKRCKRPWWVAQPIIRPLPSEALAKGAISLKKDKGSKAKDKADGDDANKAKSGNGVAEDKKETEAQRQTKQEIASRDELVSG
;
A
#
# COMPACT_ATOMS: atom_id res chain seq x y z
N MET A 1 -19.72 17.77 49.87
CA MET A 1 -20.13 17.02 48.66
C MET A 1 -21.25 16.10 49.06
N THR A 2 -22.47 16.37 48.59
CA THR A 2 -23.64 15.54 48.88
C THR A 2 -23.55 14.22 48.13
N ALA A 3 -24.14 13.14 48.65
CA ALA A 3 -24.17 11.81 48.01
C ALA A 3 -24.68 11.83 46.54
N THR A 4 -25.44 12.86 46.18
CA THR A 4 -25.94 13.15 44.84
C THR A 4 -24.89 13.68 43.85
N GLU A 5 -23.79 14.28 44.33
CA GLU A 5 -22.68 14.74 43.47
C GLU A 5 -21.69 13.61 43.16
N ALA A 6 -21.54 12.65 44.09
CA ALA A 6 -20.73 11.45 43.88
C ALA A 6 -21.34 10.49 42.84
N ALA A 7 -22.68 10.47 42.71
CA ALA A 7 -23.39 9.64 41.74
C ALA A 7 -23.31 10.14 40.28
N LYS A 8 -22.86 11.37 40.04
CA LYS A 8 -22.69 11.94 38.69
C LYS A 8 -21.28 11.72 38.11
N ALA A 9 -20.37 11.12 38.87
CA ALA A 9 -18.97 10.94 38.50
C ALA A 9 -18.61 9.52 38.00
N ALA A 10 -19.60 8.67 37.67
CA ALA A 10 -19.35 7.23 37.46
C ALA A 10 -20.10 6.59 36.28
N GLU A 11 -20.40 7.33 35.21
CA GLU A 11 -20.63 6.70 33.91
C GLU A 11 -19.53 7.16 32.96
N SER A 12 -18.44 6.38 32.91
CA SER A 12 -17.51 6.45 31.79
C SER A 12 -18.33 6.29 30.50
N PRO A 13 -18.16 7.16 29.48
CA PRO A 13 -18.93 7.06 28.25
C PRO A 13 -18.82 5.65 27.68
N LYS A 14 -19.97 5.05 27.39
CA LYS A 14 -20.05 3.67 26.89
C LYS A 14 -19.21 3.54 25.62
N LYS A 15 -18.21 2.66 25.64
CA LYS A 15 -17.39 2.29 24.47
C LYS A 15 -18.31 1.89 23.31
N LEU A 16 -18.32 2.68 22.24
CA LEU A 16 -19.04 2.34 21.02
C LEU A 16 -18.44 1.08 20.40
N HIS A 17 -19.24 0.29 19.70
CA HIS A 17 -18.82 -0.97 19.11
C HIS A 17 -19.64 -1.28 17.85
N GLY A 18 -19.08 -2.07 16.94
CA GLY A 18 -19.74 -2.46 15.69
C GLY A 18 -20.14 -1.25 14.83
N ARG A 19 -21.34 -1.32 14.24
CA ARG A 19 -21.90 -0.27 13.39
C ARG A 19 -21.97 1.09 14.06
N ALA A 20 -22.36 1.15 15.34
CA ALA A 20 -22.45 2.43 16.06
C ALA A 20 -21.10 3.15 16.15
N PHE A 21 -20.00 2.40 16.31
CA PHE A 21 -18.65 2.98 16.24
C PHE A 21 -18.33 3.45 14.82
N TYR A 22 -18.58 2.63 13.80
CA TYR A 22 -18.33 2.98 12.41
C TYR A 22 -19.07 4.25 11.97
N GLU A 23 -20.33 4.41 12.37
CA GLU A 23 -21.13 5.62 12.13
C GLU A 23 -20.58 6.83 12.88
N SER A 24 -20.10 6.65 14.13
CA SER A 24 -19.54 7.75 14.91
C SER A 24 -18.27 8.37 14.31
N ILE A 25 -17.51 7.60 13.50
CA ILE A 25 -16.34 8.09 12.77
C ILE A 25 -16.67 8.55 11.34
N GLY A 26 -17.96 8.72 11.01
CA GLY A 26 -18.43 9.26 9.73
C GLY A 26 -18.60 8.21 8.62
N SER A 27 -18.68 6.92 8.97
CA SER A 27 -18.84 5.81 8.02
C SER A 27 -17.88 5.87 6.82
N PRO A 28 -16.56 5.90 7.06
CA PRO A 28 -15.57 6.07 6.02
C PRO A 28 -15.61 4.91 5.02
N LYS A 29 -15.92 5.22 3.76
CA LYS A 29 -15.93 4.23 2.65
C LYS A 29 -14.56 3.98 2.05
N PHE A 30 -13.62 4.91 2.21
CA PHE A 30 -12.29 4.85 1.61
C PHE A 30 -11.23 4.70 2.68
N ILE A 31 -10.41 3.66 2.55
CA ILE A 31 -9.44 3.27 3.57
C ILE A 31 -8.03 3.15 2.98
N VAL A 32 -7.08 3.89 3.55
CA VAL A 32 -5.64 3.68 3.29
C VAL A 32 -5.17 2.50 4.12
N ALA A 33 -4.65 1.47 3.44
CA ALA A 33 -4.20 0.25 4.09
C ALA A 33 -2.96 0.46 4.97
N PRO A 34 -2.79 -0.37 6.01
CA PRO A 34 -1.54 -0.45 6.74
C PRO A 34 -0.45 -1.05 5.84
N MET A 35 0.63 -0.31 5.65
CA MET A 35 1.77 -0.71 4.83
C MET A 35 3.06 -0.39 5.59
N VAL A 36 3.85 -1.44 5.88
CA VAL A 36 5.15 -1.29 6.58
C VAL A 36 6.04 -0.37 5.78
N ASP A 37 6.54 0.69 6.41
CA ASP A 37 7.38 1.73 5.83
C ASP A 37 6.76 2.45 4.62
N GLN A 38 5.41 2.45 4.50
CA GLN A 38 4.71 3.10 3.37
C GLN A 38 3.39 3.80 3.74
N SER A 39 3.06 3.94 5.03
CA SER A 39 1.77 4.51 5.48
C SER A 39 1.94 5.46 6.66
N GLU A 40 3.11 6.08 6.74
CA GLU A 40 3.46 7.11 7.72
C GLU A 40 2.56 8.34 7.57
N PHE A 41 2.52 9.16 8.61
CA PHE A 41 1.71 10.38 8.65
C PHE A 41 1.74 11.20 7.35
N ALA A 42 2.93 11.50 6.81
CA ALA A 42 3.05 12.35 5.62
C ALA A 42 2.41 11.71 4.38
N TRP A 43 2.42 10.38 4.26
CA TRP A 43 1.75 9.67 3.17
C TRP A 43 0.22 9.66 3.33
N ARG A 44 -0.25 9.48 4.57
CA ARG A 44 -1.69 9.59 4.89
C ARG A 44 -2.21 10.99 4.57
N MET A 45 -1.46 12.03 4.96
CA MET A 45 -1.77 13.42 4.63
C MET A 45 -1.74 13.67 3.12
N LEU A 46 -0.78 13.08 2.40
CA LEU A 46 -0.72 13.18 0.95
C LEU A 46 -2.00 12.60 0.33
N THR A 47 -2.44 11.42 0.76
CA THR A 47 -3.69 10.84 0.26
C THR A 47 -4.90 11.72 0.60
N ARG A 48 -5.02 12.20 1.85
CA ARG A 48 -6.13 13.10 2.25
C ARG A 48 -6.17 14.38 1.42
N SER A 49 -5.02 14.91 1.02
CA SER A 49 -4.94 16.18 0.29
C SER A 49 -5.64 16.17 -1.08
N PHE A 50 -5.89 14.99 -1.66
CA PHE A 50 -6.63 14.84 -2.92
C PHE A 50 -8.15 14.87 -2.73
N LEU A 51 -8.63 14.86 -1.49
CA LEU A 51 -10.04 15.03 -1.15
C LEU A 51 -10.35 16.50 -0.86
N LEU A 52 -11.59 16.89 -1.15
CA LEU A 52 -12.11 18.18 -0.72
C LEU A 52 -11.99 18.32 0.80
N PRO A 53 -11.74 19.52 1.35
CA PRO A 53 -11.58 19.71 2.80
C PRO A 53 -12.71 19.11 3.64
N SER A 54 -13.96 19.20 3.17
CA SER A 54 -15.15 18.63 3.83
C SER A 54 -15.22 17.10 3.79
N GLU A 55 -14.37 16.45 3.01
CA GLU A 55 -14.35 15.00 2.79
C GLU A 55 -13.10 14.33 3.33
N GLN A 56 -12.09 15.10 3.74
CA GLN A 56 -10.84 14.56 4.29
C GLN A 56 -11.08 13.67 5.51
N SER A 57 -12.08 13.98 6.34
CA SER A 57 -12.48 13.15 7.49
C SER A 57 -13.22 11.87 7.12
N LYS A 58 -13.68 11.72 5.86
CA LYS A 58 -14.32 10.49 5.36
C LYS A 58 -13.31 9.44 4.89
N LEU A 59 -12.02 9.80 4.83
CA LEU A 59 -10.94 8.85 4.61
C LEU A 59 -10.53 8.26 5.95
N LEU A 60 -10.60 6.93 6.09
CA LEU A 60 -9.93 6.24 7.18
C LEU A 60 -8.52 5.89 6.74
N ALA A 61 -7.56 5.99 7.64
CA ALA A 61 -6.21 5.54 7.37
C ALA A 61 -5.70 4.66 8.49
N TYR A 62 -4.69 3.86 8.16
CA TYR A 62 -4.01 3.01 9.11
C TYR A 62 -2.55 3.42 9.21
N THR A 63 -1.94 3.25 10.39
CA THR A 63 -0.48 3.33 10.53
C THR A 63 0.22 2.18 9.80
N PRO A 64 1.55 2.24 9.63
CA PRO A 64 2.34 1.04 9.37
C PRO A 64 2.07 -0.02 10.46
N MET A 65 2.31 -1.29 10.13
CA MET A 65 2.20 -2.38 11.10
C MET A 65 3.33 -2.28 12.12
N LEU A 66 2.98 -2.03 13.39
CA LEU A 66 3.92 -1.86 14.50
C LEU A 66 4.10 -3.17 15.28
N HIS A 67 5.34 -3.51 15.66
CA HIS A 67 5.57 -4.70 16.47
C HIS A 67 5.27 -4.41 17.95
N ALA A 68 4.20 -5.00 18.51
CA ALA A 68 3.72 -4.66 19.85
C ALA A 68 4.79 -4.78 20.95
N ARG A 69 5.51 -5.90 21.04
CA ARG A 69 6.57 -6.08 22.05
C ARG A 69 7.67 -5.01 21.98
N LEU A 70 8.17 -4.70 20.78
CA LEU A 70 9.17 -3.64 20.59
C LEU A 70 8.58 -2.27 20.91
N PHE A 71 7.34 -2.02 20.50
CA PHE A 71 6.66 -0.74 20.75
C PHE A 71 6.40 -0.48 22.24
N SER A 72 6.10 -1.51 23.01
CA SER A 72 5.93 -1.44 24.47
C SER A 72 7.28 -1.22 25.16
N GLN A 73 8.28 -2.05 24.86
CA GLN A 73 9.51 -2.17 25.65
C GLN A 73 10.64 -1.22 25.21
N ASP A 74 10.65 -0.78 23.96
CA ASP A 74 11.72 0.04 23.38
C ASP A 74 11.18 1.41 22.94
N GLU A 75 11.47 2.42 23.75
CA GLU A 75 11.11 3.81 23.47
C GLU A 75 11.76 4.35 22.18
N LYS A 76 12.97 3.88 21.84
CA LYS A 76 13.65 4.28 20.61
C LYS A 76 12.92 3.72 19.40
N TYR A 77 12.49 2.46 19.45
CA TYR A 77 11.64 1.87 18.41
C TYR A 77 10.34 2.67 18.25
N ARG A 78 9.65 2.96 19.37
CA ARG A 78 8.42 3.74 19.35
C ARG A 78 8.60 5.12 18.71
N LYS A 79 9.62 5.89 19.11
CA LYS A 79 9.92 7.22 18.55
C LYS A 79 10.30 7.18 17.06
N ALA A 80 10.93 6.10 16.60
CA ALA A 80 11.33 5.93 15.20
C ALA A 80 10.16 5.53 14.29
N HIS A 81 9.01 5.11 14.84
CA HIS A 81 7.89 4.59 14.06
C HIS A 81 6.56 5.32 14.30
N TYR A 82 6.42 6.10 15.37
CA TYR A 82 5.17 6.78 15.73
C TYR A 82 5.42 8.10 16.45
N GLN A 83 4.95 9.21 15.87
CA GLN A 83 5.23 10.58 16.27
C GLN A 83 3.95 11.32 16.70
N ALA A 84 3.21 10.74 17.65
CA ALA A 84 1.98 11.34 18.16
C ALA A 84 2.19 12.66 18.91
N VAL A 85 3.31 12.80 19.65
CA VAL A 85 3.66 14.03 20.39
C VAL A 85 5.14 14.34 20.24
N ARG A 86 5.51 15.61 20.45
CA ARG A 86 6.94 16.01 20.52
C ARG A 86 7.55 15.60 21.85
N ALA A 87 8.87 15.43 21.87
CA ALA A 87 9.59 15.14 23.11
C ALA A 87 9.37 16.27 24.14
N GLY A 88 8.87 15.93 25.33
CA GLY A 88 8.60 16.90 26.41
C GLY A 88 7.29 17.67 26.25
N SER A 89 6.37 17.24 25.37
CA SER A 89 5.06 17.84 25.16
C SER A 89 3.97 16.77 25.18
N ASP A 90 2.81 17.11 25.74
CA ASP A 90 1.60 16.28 25.67
C ASP A 90 0.66 16.71 24.51
N GLU A 91 0.98 17.82 23.83
CA GLU A 91 0.21 18.29 22.67
C GLU A 91 0.34 17.34 21.46
N PRO A 92 -0.78 16.94 20.84
CA PRO A 92 -0.79 16.15 19.61
C PRO A 92 -0.02 16.84 18.48
N TRP A 93 0.85 16.08 17.80
CA TRP A 93 1.75 16.57 16.75
C TRP A 93 1.41 15.99 15.37
N LEU A 94 1.87 14.77 15.05
CA LEU A 94 1.68 14.15 13.72
C LEU A 94 0.67 13.01 13.78
N ASP A 95 1.12 11.82 14.13
CA ASP A 95 0.30 10.62 14.07
C ASP A 95 -0.91 10.73 15.00
N GLY A 96 -2.11 10.64 14.44
CA GLY A 96 -3.35 10.68 15.22
C GLY A 96 -3.76 12.06 15.71
N ASN A 97 -3.11 13.12 15.22
CA ASN A 97 -3.50 14.48 15.55
C ASN A 97 -4.98 14.72 15.15
N PRO A 98 -5.86 15.08 16.11
CA PRO A 98 -7.29 15.18 15.85
C PRO A 98 -7.68 16.25 14.83
N LYS A 99 -6.80 17.20 14.53
CA LYS A 99 -7.07 18.26 13.55
C LYS A 99 -6.82 17.84 12.11
N ILE A 100 -5.96 16.85 11.88
CA ILE A 100 -5.40 16.61 10.53
C ILE A 100 -5.27 15.13 10.15
N ASP A 101 -5.15 14.20 11.11
CA ASP A 101 -4.85 12.79 10.84
C ASP A 101 -5.85 11.85 11.54
N ARG A 102 -7.13 12.22 11.58
CA ARG A 102 -8.23 11.37 12.03
C ARG A 102 -9.35 11.32 10.98
N PRO A 103 -10.08 10.19 10.84
CA PRO A 103 -9.95 8.97 11.63
C PRO A 103 -8.69 8.14 11.28
N LEU A 104 -8.05 7.57 12.31
CA LEU A 104 -6.83 6.76 12.22
C LEU A 104 -6.93 5.51 13.08
N PHE A 105 -6.63 4.35 12.50
CA PHE A 105 -6.45 3.11 13.24
C PHE A 105 -4.96 2.76 13.35
N VAL A 106 -4.53 2.40 14.55
CA VAL A 106 -3.13 2.00 14.80
C VAL A 106 -3.03 0.49 14.75
N GLN A 107 -2.27 -0.04 13.79
CA GLN A 107 -2.17 -1.49 13.60
C GLN A 107 -0.94 -2.06 14.30
N PHE A 108 -1.16 -3.10 15.10
CA PHE A 108 -0.09 -3.91 15.70
C PHE A 108 -0.02 -5.31 15.10
N CYS A 109 1.19 -5.88 15.09
CA CYS A 109 1.40 -7.32 15.09
C CYS A 109 1.86 -7.79 16.47
N ALA A 110 1.30 -8.90 16.94
CA ALA A 110 1.58 -9.46 18.25
C ALA A 110 1.24 -10.95 18.30
N ASN A 111 1.75 -11.63 19.31
CA ASN A 111 1.40 -13.01 19.69
C ASN A 111 1.39 -13.20 21.21
N ASP A 112 1.44 -12.10 21.97
CA ASP A 112 1.36 -12.07 23.42
C ASP A 112 0.31 -11.00 23.82
N PRO A 113 -0.80 -11.38 24.47
CA PRO A 113 -1.85 -10.44 24.88
C PRO A 113 -1.38 -9.31 25.80
N GLU A 114 -0.45 -9.59 26.72
CA GLU A 114 0.04 -8.59 27.67
C GLU A 114 0.91 -7.54 26.98
N ALA A 115 1.89 -7.96 26.16
CA ALA A 115 2.67 -7.04 25.36
C ALA A 115 1.81 -6.24 24.37
N LEU A 116 0.78 -6.85 23.78
CA LEU A 116 -0.17 -6.16 22.90
C LEU A 116 -0.95 -5.07 23.66
N LEU A 117 -1.49 -5.39 24.84
CA LEU A 117 -2.21 -4.42 25.66
C LEU A 117 -1.32 -3.26 26.09
N SER A 118 -0.11 -3.55 26.56
CA SER A 118 0.87 -2.54 26.95
C SER A 118 1.21 -1.60 25.78
N ALA A 119 1.42 -2.14 24.57
CA ALA A 119 1.67 -1.34 23.39
C ALA A 119 0.46 -0.48 22.99
N ALA A 120 -0.74 -1.06 23.06
CA ALA A 120 -1.99 -0.39 22.72
C ALA A 120 -2.28 0.81 23.65
N GLN A 121 -2.00 0.70 24.95
CA GLN A 121 -2.20 1.77 25.93
C GLN A 121 -1.43 3.07 25.58
N HIS A 122 -0.28 2.95 24.91
CA HIS A 122 0.49 4.12 24.46
C HIS A 122 -0.18 4.91 23.33
N VAL A 123 -1.10 4.30 22.56
CA VAL A 123 -1.69 4.93 21.36
C VAL A 123 -3.16 5.31 21.53
N VAL A 124 -3.84 4.82 22.57
CA VAL A 124 -5.26 5.11 22.85
C VAL A 124 -5.63 6.60 22.74
N PRO A 125 -4.85 7.57 23.24
CA PRO A 125 -5.21 8.99 23.14
C PRO A 125 -5.12 9.54 21.70
N TYR A 126 -4.43 8.83 20.81
CA TYR A 126 -3.97 9.30 19.50
C TYR A 126 -4.49 8.42 18.37
N CYS A 127 -5.61 7.70 18.56
CA CYS A 127 -6.26 6.96 17.50
C CYS A 127 -7.76 6.74 17.79
N ASP A 128 -8.48 6.27 16.77
CA ASP A 128 -9.91 5.94 16.83
C ASP A 128 -10.15 4.46 17.14
N ALA A 129 -9.22 3.60 16.76
CA ALA A 129 -9.20 2.19 17.12
C ALA A 129 -7.78 1.60 17.10
N VAL A 130 -7.61 0.49 17.81
CA VAL A 130 -6.45 -0.38 17.70
C VAL A 130 -6.78 -1.56 16.80
N ASP A 131 -5.96 -1.82 15.80
CA ASP A 131 -6.15 -2.92 14.86
C ASP A 131 -5.13 -4.05 15.08
N LEU A 132 -5.57 -5.30 15.03
CA LEU A 132 -4.69 -6.46 15.02
C LEU A 132 -4.44 -6.97 13.60
N ASN A 133 -3.17 -6.99 13.20
CA ASN A 133 -2.75 -7.62 11.95
C ASN A 133 -2.78 -9.14 12.07
N LEU A 134 -3.65 -9.78 11.29
CA LEU A 134 -3.75 -11.22 11.13
C LEU A 134 -3.57 -11.66 9.67
N GLY A 135 -2.96 -10.80 8.85
CA GLY A 135 -2.92 -10.96 7.40
C GLY A 135 -1.52 -10.89 6.77
N CYS A 136 -0.48 -10.49 7.51
CA CYS A 136 0.88 -10.37 6.97
C CYS A 136 1.47 -11.76 6.64
N PRO A 137 1.80 -12.07 5.36
CA PRO A 137 2.31 -13.38 4.97
C PRO A 137 3.86 -13.40 4.88
N GLN A 138 4.53 -12.34 5.32
CA GLN A 138 5.97 -12.16 5.11
C GLN A 138 6.81 -13.10 5.98
N GLY A 139 8.04 -13.37 5.53
CA GLY A 139 8.94 -14.27 6.24
C GLY A 139 9.27 -13.82 7.67
N ILE A 140 9.29 -12.52 7.93
CA ILE A 140 9.48 -11.96 9.28
C ILE A 140 8.30 -12.28 10.20
N ALA A 141 7.06 -12.22 9.69
CA ALA A 141 5.86 -12.62 10.43
C ALA A 141 5.85 -14.12 10.73
N ARG A 142 6.35 -14.95 9.81
CA ARG A 142 6.55 -16.38 10.07
C ARG A 142 7.51 -16.63 11.22
N LYS A 143 8.67 -15.96 11.18
CA LYS A 143 9.73 -16.11 12.19
C LYS A 143 9.28 -15.62 13.56
N GLY A 144 8.55 -14.51 13.60
CA GLY A 144 8.02 -13.94 14.83
C GLY A 144 6.68 -14.55 15.29
N HIS A 145 6.11 -15.48 14.53
CA HIS A 145 4.82 -16.11 14.77
C HIS A 145 3.69 -15.09 15.04
N TYR A 146 3.44 -14.20 14.07
CA TYR A 146 2.35 -13.23 14.09
C TYR A 146 1.74 -13.09 12.67
N GLY A 147 0.73 -12.23 12.50
CA GLY A 147 0.11 -11.99 11.20
C GLY A 147 -0.64 -13.23 10.70
N ALA A 148 -0.48 -13.58 9.42
CA ALA A 148 -1.17 -14.74 8.82
C ALA A 148 -0.67 -16.10 9.34
N PHE A 149 0.31 -16.14 10.24
CA PHE A 149 0.81 -17.37 10.87
C PHE A 149 0.15 -17.65 12.23
N LEU A 150 -0.82 -16.81 12.62
CA LEU A 150 -1.72 -17.07 13.75
C LEU A 150 -3.03 -17.72 13.31
N GLN A 151 -3.33 -17.76 12.00
CA GLN A 151 -4.65 -18.20 11.51
C GLN A 151 -4.98 -19.65 11.92
N GLU A 152 -3.99 -20.47 12.26
CA GLU A 152 -4.17 -21.82 12.79
C GLU A 152 -4.39 -21.87 14.34
N ASP A 153 -4.05 -20.80 15.08
CA ASP A 153 -4.20 -20.68 16.53
C ASP A 153 -5.35 -19.71 16.88
N GLN A 154 -6.57 -20.20 16.70
CA GLN A 154 -7.79 -19.43 16.92
C GLN A 154 -7.99 -19.00 18.38
N ASP A 155 -7.50 -19.79 19.34
CA ASP A 155 -7.57 -19.48 20.76
C ASP A 155 -6.68 -18.29 21.12
N LEU A 156 -5.46 -18.24 20.57
CA LEU A 156 -4.57 -17.10 20.76
C LEU A 156 -5.15 -15.85 20.10
N ILE A 157 -5.69 -15.94 18.88
CA ILE A 157 -6.37 -14.81 18.22
C ILE A 157 -7.50 -14.27 19.09
N PHE A 158 -8.34 -15.16 19.63
CA PHE A 158 -9.42 -14.76 20.52
C PHE A 158 -8.87 -14.02 21.75
N LYS A 159 -7.85 -14.56 22.41
CA LYS A 159 -7.23 -13.95 23.60
C LYS A 159 -6.65 -12.56 23.31
N LEU A 160 -5.93 -12.41 22.19
CA LEU A 160 -5.33 -11.12 21.78
C LEU A 160 -6.40 -10.03 21.62
N ILE A 161 -7.44 -10.32 20.83
CA ILE A 161 -8.52 -9.36 20.54
C ILE A 161 -9.35 -9.11 21.80
N ASN A 162 -9.72 -10.16 22.53
CA ASN A 162 -10.61 -10.04 23.69
C ASN A 162 -9.96 -9.27 24.85
N THR A 163 -8.65 -9.42 25.04
CA THR A 163 -7.89 -8.64 26.02
C THR A 163 -7.98 -7.16 25.69
N LEU A 164 -7.69 -6.75 24.45
CA LEU A 164 -7.83 -5.36 24.05
C LEU A 164 -9.29 -4.86 24.12
N HIS A 165 -10.25 -5.70 23.74
CA HIS A 165 -11.66 -5.33 23.74
C HIS A 165 -12.15 -4.99 25.16
N LYS A 166 -11.74 -5.76 26.16
CA LYS A 166 -12.11 -5.56 27.57
C LYS A 166 -11.40 -4.38 28.21
N GLU A 167 -10.11 -4.21 27.93
CA GLU A 167 -9.25 -3.31 28.69
C GLU A 167 -9.09 -1.91 28.07
N LEU A 168 -9.28 -1.77 26.75
CA LEU A 168 -9.18 -0.45 26.09
C LEU A 168 -10.50 0.32 26.13
N SER A 169 -10.42 1.63 26.33
CA SER A 169 -11.58 2.54 26.23
C SER A 169 -12.05 2.76 24.78
N ILE A 170 -11.19 2.50 23.80
CA ILE A 170 -11.48 2.63 22.37
C ILE A 170 -11.70 1.27 21.69
N PRO A 171 -12.40 1.22 20.56
CA PRO A 171 -12.68 -0.01 19.81
C PRO A 171 -11.43 -0.73 19.32
N VAL A 172 -11.59 -2.04 19.12
CA VAL A 172 -10.57 -2.92 18.51
C VAL A 172 -11.08 -3.38 17.17
N THR A 173 -10.22 -3.46 16.16
CA THR A 173 -10.53 -4.00 14.83
C THR A 173 -9.51 -5.08 14.46
N ALA A 174 -9.77 -5.82 13.40
CA ALA A 174 -8.82 -6.80 12.91
C ALA A 174 -8.81 -6.89 11.39
N LYS A 175 -7.63 -7.19 10.83
CA LYS A 175 -7.43 -7.41 9.41
C LYS A 175 -6.97 -8.83 9.13
N ILE A 176 -7.78 -9.62 8.43
CA ILE A 176 -7.53 -11.02 8.10
C ILE A 176 -7.25 -11.24 6.60
N ARG A 177 -6.81 -12.46 6.27
CA ARG A 177 -6.84 -13.05 4.93
C ARG A 177 -7.88 -14.18 4.90
N VAL A 178 -8.39 -14.47 3.71
CA VAL A 178 -9.28 -15.63 3.50
C VAL A 178 -8.51 -16.95 3.62
N LEU A 179 -9.22 -18.03 3.97
CA LEU A 179 -8.69 -19.39 4.10
C LEU A 179 -9.05 -20.24 2.88
N GLU A 180 -8.79 -21.56 2.94
CA GLU A 180 -8.98 -22.45 1.78
C GLU A 180 -10.44 -22.64 1.39
N THR A 181 -11.38 -22.56 2.34
CA THR A 181 -12.81 -22.75 2.08
C THR A 181 -13.65 -21.63 2.66
N LYS A 182 -14.88 -21.50 2.15
CA LYS A 182 -15.90 -20.56 2.62
C LYS A 182 -16.20 -20.77 4.10
N GLU A 183 -16.37 -22.01 4.52
CA GLU A 183 -16.71 -22.41 5.89
C GLU A 183 -15.59 -22.05 6.87
N LYS A 184 -14.35 -22.42 6.56
CA LYS A 184 -13.19 -22.06 7.40
C LYS A 184 -13.02 -20.55 7.52
N THR A 185 -13.20 -19.83 6.41
CA THR A 185 -13.11 -18.37 6.41
C THR A 185 -14.21 -17.74 7.27
N LEU A 186 -15.43 -18.29 7.22
CA LEU A 186 -16.55 -17.85 8.05
C LEU A 186 -16.31 -18.13 9.53
N GLU A 187 -15.89 -19.34 9.90
CA GLU A 187 -15.54 -19.71 11.28
C GLU A 187 -14.46 -18.78 11.85
N TYR A 188 -13.43 -18.48 11.04
CA TYR A 188 -12.38 -17.56 11.41
C TYR A 188 -12.92 -16.14 11.64
N ALA A 189 -13.73 -15.61 10.71
CA ALA A 189 -14.35 -14.31 10.84
C ALA A 189 -15.25 -14.22 12.09
N GLN A 190 -16.04 -15.26 12.36
CA GLN A 190 -16.90 -15.35 13.53
C GLN A 190 -16.09 -15.37 14.84
N ASN A 191 -14.97 -16.09 14.89
CA ASN A 191 -14.11 -16.10 16.07
C ASN A 191 -13.54 -14.70 16.37
N VAL A 192 -13.06 -14.01 15.34
CA VAL A 192 -12.53 -12.63 15.43
C VAL A 192 -13.60 -11.65 15.94
N LEU A 193 -14.82 -11.73 15.40
CA LEU A 193 -15.94 -10.89 15.83
C LEU A 193 -16.39 -11.22 17.26
N LYS A 194 -16.52 -12.52 17.60
CA LYS A 194 -16.86 -12.99 18.95
C LYS A 194 -15.84 -12.55 20.00
N ALA A 195 -14.57 -12.43 19.62
CA ALA A 195 -13.52 -11.93 20.49
C ALA A 195 -13.68 -10.43 20.82
N GLY A 196 -14.45 -9.68 20.03
CA GLY A 196 -14.78 -8.27 20.27
C GLY A 196 -14.22 -7.29 19.22
N ALA A 197 -13.80 -7.78 18.05
CA ALA A 197 -13.47 -6.91 16.92
C ALA A 197 -14.73 -6.17 16.43
N SER A 198 -14.63 -4.85 16.33
CA SER A 198 -15.73 -3.94 15.99
C SER A 198 -15.92 -3.81 14.49
N ILE A 199 -14.82 -3.93 13.74
CA ILE A 199 -14.78 -3.90 12.28
C ILE A 199 -13.83 -5.01 11.83
N LEU A 200 -14.22 -5.74 10.80
CA LEU A 200 -13.41 -6.78 10.18
C LEU A 200 -12.98 -6.34 8.78
N THR A 201 -11.68 -6.20 8.55
CA THR A 201 -11.12 -6.01 7.21
C THR A 201 -10.70 -7.35 6.63
N VAL A 202 -11.16 -7.66 5.43
CA VAL A 202 -10.88 -8.94 4.76
C VAL A 202 -10.07 -8.70 3.50
N HIS A 203 -8.85 -9.24 3.47
CA HIS A 203 -8.10 -9.37 2.22
C HIS A 203 -8.52 -10.67 1.52
N GLY A 204 -9.14 -10.55 0.34
CA GLY A 204 -9.59 -11.68 -0.50
C GLY A 204 -8.47 -12.59 -1.05
N ARG A 205 -7.28 -12.61 -0.45
CA ARG A 205 -6.19 -13.49 -0.86
C ARG A 205 -5.76 -14.38 0.29
N ARG A 206 -5.48 -15.66 0.01
CA ARG A 206 -4.85 -16.59 0.95
C ARG A 206 -3.43 -16.15 1.32
N ARG A 207 -2.87 -16.67 2.41
CA ARG A 207 -1.50 -16.34 2.87
C ARG A 207 -0.43 -16.63 1.81
N GLU A 208 -0.63 -17.68 1.03
CA GLU A 208 0.31 -18.19 0.02
C GLU A 208 0.34 -17.30 -1.23
N GLN A 209 -0.69 -16.48 -1.44
CA GLN A 209 -0.82 -15.54 -2.56
C GLN A 209 0.03 -14.30 -2.34
N LYS A 210 1.32 -14.43 -2.64
CA LYS A 210 2.32 -13.37 -2.57
C LYS A 210 3.38 -13.51 -3.67
N GLY A 211 4.12 -12.42 -3.93
CA GLY A 211 5.15 -12.40 -4.98
C GLY A 211 4.55 -12.69 -6.35
N HIS A 212 5.15 -13.63 -7.10
CA HIS A 212 4.63 -14.08 -8.40
C HIS A 212 3.34 -14.91 -8.30
N LEU A 213 2.97 -15.39 -7.10
CA LEU A 213 1.73 -16.15 -6.85
C LEU A 213 0.58 -15.26 -6.34
N THR A 214 0.72 -13.94 -6.41
CA THR A 214 -0.26 -13.01 -5.81
C THR A 214 -1.67 -13.22 -6.36
N GLY A 215 -1.81 -13.39 -7.69
CA GLY A 215 -3.11 -13.56 -8.33
C GLY A 215 -4.11 -12.46 -8.01
N VAL A 216 -5.39 -12.72 -8.30
CA VAL A 216 -6.50 -11.82 -7.99
C VAL A 216 -7.02 -12.09 -6.58
N ALA A 217 -7.62 -11.07 -5.96
CA ALA A 217 -8.34 -11.16 -4.71
C ALA A 217 -9.76 -11.66 -4.99
N ASP A 218 -10.16 -12.69 -4.28
CA ASP A 218 -11.47 -13.31 -4.31
C ASP A 218 -12.50 -12.40 -3.62
N TRP A 219 -13.21 -11.60 -4.42
CA TRP A 219 -14.29 -10.75 -3.95
C TRP A 219 -15.57 -11.54 -3.65
N GLU A 220 -15.78 -12.69 -4.29
CA GLU A 220 -16.92 -13.58 -4.00
C GLU A 220 -16.85 -14.15 -2.59
N MET A 221 -15.66 -14.48 -2.09
CA MET A 221 -15.44 -14.91 -0.71
C MET A 221 -15.83 -13.79 0.27
N ILE A 222 -15.54 -12.53 -0.05
CA ILE A 222 -15.95 -11.38 0.77
C ILE A 222 -17.47 -11.21 0.72
N ARG A 223 -18.10 -11.35 -0.46
CA ARG A 223 -19.55 -11.36 -0.62
C ARG A 223 -20.21 -12.44 0.22
N PHE A 224 -19.68 -13.66 0.16
CA PHE A 224 -20.14 -14.78 0.96
C PHE A 224 -20.08 -14.48 2.47
N LEU A 225 -19.00 -13.86 2.96
CA LEU A 225 -18.92 -13.41 4.35
C LEU A 225 -19.96 -12.35 4.68
N ARG A 226 -20.16 -11.36 3.81
CA ARG A 226 -21.20 -10.33 3.97
C ARG A 226 -22.58 -10.99 4.13
N ASP A 227 -22.90 -11.97 3.30
CA ASP A 227 -24.19 -12.67 3.36
C ASP A 227 -24.36 -13.58 4.57
N SER A 228 -23.26 -14.14 5.06
CA SER A 228 -23.28 -15.12 6.16
C SER A 228 -23.17 -14.49 7.56
N LEU A 229 -22.71 -13.24 7.65
CA LEU A 229 -22.54 -12.51 8.90
C LEU A 229 -23.75 -11.59 9.19
N PRO A 230 -24.05 -11.28 10.47
CA PRO A 230 -25.16 -10.39 10.82
C PRO A 230 -25.10 -9.06 10.03
N PRO A 231 -26.24 -8.53 9.52
CA PRO A 231 -26.29 -7.31 8.71
C PRO A 231 -25.53 -6.12 9.31
N GLU A 232 -25.58 -5.98 10.64
CA GLU A 232 -24.90 -4.91 11.38
C GLU A 232 -23.37 -4.99 11.39
N THR A 233 -22.80 -6.17 11.10
CA THR A 233 -21.34 -6.35 11.01
C THR A 233 -20.76 -5.39 10.00
N VAL A 234 -19.72 -4.65 10.40
CA VAL A 234 -19.01 -3.73 9.50
C VAL A 234 -17.86 -4.48 8.84
N LEU A 235 -17.87 -4.52 7.51
CA LEU A 235 -16.86 -5.20 6.71
C LEU A 235 -16.14 -4.24 5.79
N PHE A 236 -14.80 -4.31 5.77
CA PHE A 236 -13.98 -3.63 4.77
C PHE A 236 -13.36 -4.63 3.79
N ALA A 237 -13.56 -4.42 2.49
CA ALA A 237 -12.97 -5.22 1.43
C ALA A 237 -11.55 -4.74 1.10
N ASN A 238 -10.62 -5.66 0.88
CA ASN A 238 -9.24 -5.34 0.49
C ASN A 238 -8.71 -6.29 -0.58
N GLY A 239 -8.03 -5.71 -1.58
CA GLY A 239 -7.36 -6.44 -2.67
C GLY A 239 -7.90 -6.04 -4.04
N ASN A 240 -6.99 -5.85 -5.00
CA ASN A 240 -7.29 -5.48 -6.39
C ASN A 240 -8.00 -4.12 -6.59
N ILE A 241 -7.81 -3.16 -5.68
CA ILE A 241 -8.25 -1.77 -5.83
C ILE A 241 -7.08 -0.94 -6.37
N LEU A 242 -7.00 -0.76 -7.69
CA LEU A 242 -5.84 -0.19 -8.37
C LEU A 242 -6.07 1.22 -8.94
N GLN A 243 -7.33 1.58 -9.18
CA GLN A 243 -7.73 2.89 -9.70
C GLN A 243 -9.17 3.23 -9.25
N ASP A 244 -9.59 4.46 -9.49
CA ASP A 244 -10.94 4.97 -9.18
C ASP A 244 -12.08 4.07 -9.71
N GLY A 245 -11.97 3.59 -10.95
CA GLY A 245 -12.99 2.69 -11.53
C GLY A 245 -13.13 1.32 -10.86
N ASP A 246 -12.22 0.94 -9.96
CA ASP A 246 -12.32 -0.30 -9.18
C ASP A 246 -13.10 -0.08 -7.86
N LEU A 247 -13.26 1.16 -7.40
CA LEU A 247 -13.85 1.49 -6.11
C LEU A 247 -15.30 1.03 -6.01
N GLN A 248 -16.16 1.51 -6.92
CA GLN A 248 -17.58 1.17 -6.93
C GLN A 248 -17.80 -0.30 -7.30
N LYS A 249 -17.03 -0.83 -8.25
CA LYS A 249 -17.10 -2.25 -8.65
C LYS A 249 -16.87 -3.19 -7.47
N CYS A 250 -15.88 -2.90 -6.62
CA CYS A 250 -15.62 -3.70 -5.44
C CYS A 250 -16.74 -3.60 -4.41
N LEU A 251 -17.26 -2.39 -4.17
CA LEU A 251 -18.41 -2.20 -3.25
C LEU A 251 -19.64 -3.00 -3.73
N ASP A 252 -19.95 -2.93 -5.02
CA ASP A 252 -21.09 -3.64 -5.61
C ASP A 252 -20.91 -5.16 -5.52
N ALA A 253 -19.73 -5.67 -5.88
CA ALA A 253 -19.44 -7.10 -5.88
C ALA A 253 -19.43 -7.69 -4.45
N THR A 254 -18.87 -6.97 -3.48
CA THR A 254 -18.65 -7.48 -2.12
C THR A 254 -19.78 -7.15 -1.15
N GLY A 255 -20.53 -6.07 -1.39
CA GLY A 255 -21.47 -5.51 -0.42
C GLY A 255 -20.81 -4.99 0.85
N ALA A 256 -19.49 -4.76 0.85
CA ALA A 256 -18.75 -4.25 1.99
C ALA A 256 -19.11 -2.78 2.30
N ASP A 257 -18.90 -2.37 3.54
CA ASP A 257 -19.16 -1.00 4.00
C ASP A 257 -18.11 0.00 3.53
N GLY A 258 -16.91 -0.49 3.27
CA GLY A 258 -15.78 0.31 2.81
C GLY A 258 -14.73 -0.53 2.09
N ILE A 259 -13.85 0.16 1.38
CA ILE A 259 -12.80 -0.43 0.56
C ILE A 259 -11.43 0.09 0.97
N MET A 260 -10.50 -0.85 1.13
CA MET A 260 -9.14 -0.56 1.52
C MET A 260 -8.20 -0.79 0.33
N SER A 261 -7.40 0.24 -0.01
CA SER A 261 -6.34 0.14 -1.01
C SER A 261 -4.95 0.27 -0.38
N ALA A 262 -4.02 -0.56 -0.86
CA ALA A 262 -2.61 -0.56 -0.48
C ALA A 262 -1.76 -0.13 -1.68
N GLU A 263 -1.34 -1.09 -2.51
CA GLU A 263 -0.46 -0.84 -3.66
C GLU A 263 -1.05 0.13 -4.70
N GLY A 264 -2.38 0.17 -4.86
CA GLY A 264 -3.06 1.13 -5.71
C GLY A 264 -2.82 2.55 -5.21
N ASN A 265 -3.14 2.81 -3.93
CA ASN A 265 -2.85 4.09 -3.28
C ASN A 265 -1.35 4.43 -3.28
N LEU A 266 -0.47 3.44 -3.08
CA LEU A 266 0.98 3.67 -3.09
C LEU A 266 1.51 4.09 -4.47
N SER A 267 0.84 3.65 -5.54
CA SER A 267 1.19 4.03 -6.92
C SER A 267 0.52 5.33 -7.35
N ASP A 268 -0.66 5.62 -6.81
CA ASP A 268 -1.43 6.84 -7.04
C ASP A 268 -2.11 7.28 -5.72
N PRO A 269 -1.52 8.22 -4.96
CA PRO A 269 -2.12 8.70 -3.71
C PRO A 269 -3.41 9.48 -3.95
N GLY A 270 -3.71 9.89 -5.18
CA GLY A 270 -4.96 10.52 -5.56
C GLY A 270 -6.10 9.55 -5.85
N LEU A 271 -5.92 8.24 -5.66
CA LEU A 271 -6.88 7.19 -6.01
C LEU A 271 -8.29 7.36 -5.41
N PHE A 272 -8.42 7.97 -4.24
CA PHE A 272 -9.74 8.25 -3.63
C PHE A 272 -10.28 9.66 -3.95
N GLY A 273 -9.46 10.50 -4.58
CA GLY A 273 -9.81 11.87 -4.93
C GLY A 273 -10.54 11.93 -6.26
N ASN A 274 -11.59 12.75 -6.30
CA ASN A 274 -12.27 13.03 -7.56
C ASN A 274 -11.33 13.80 -8.49
N PRO A 275 -11.38 13.53 -9.81
CA PRO A 275 -10.71 14.39 -10.76
C PRO A 275 -11.30 15.81 -10.68
N PRO A 276 -10.49 16.87 -10.84
CA PRO A 276 -11.00 18.23 -10.87
C PRO A 276 -11.99 18.41 -12.02
N PRO A 277 -13.00 19.30 -11.92
CA PRO A 277 -13.96 19.54 -12.99
C PRO A 277 -13.27 19.82 -14.34
N VAL A 278 -13.89 19.43 -15.46
CA VAL A 278 -13.26 19.52 -16.80
C VAL A 278 -13.03 20.97 -17.21
N GLU A 279 -13.94 21.85 -16.79
CA GLU A 279 -13.88 23.30 -16.96
C GLU A 279 -12.75 23.97 -16.17
N GLU A 280 -12.29 23.33 -15.09
CA GLU A 280 -11.15 23.79 -14.32
C GLU A 280 -9.86 23.37 -15.03
N LYS A 281 -9.13 24.33 -15.57
CA LYS A 281 -7.81 24.10 -16.19
C LYS A 281 -6.76 23.80 -15.12
N SER A 282 -6.90 22.67 -14.45
CA SER A 282 -5.96 22.21 -13.43
C SER A 282 -4.58 21.99 -14.04
N ARG A 283 -3.56 22.53 -13.38
CA ARG A 283 -2.15 22.26 -13.71
C ARG A 283 -1.66 20.95 -13.11
N GLU A 284 -2.46 20.28 -12.29
CA GLU A 284 -2.04 19.10 -11.53
C GLU A 284 -2.57 17.80 -12.11
N TYR A 285 -3.74 17.86 -12.76
CA TYR A 285 -4.42 16.71 -13.32
C TYR A 285 -4.32 16.73 -14.84
N TRP A 286 -3.77 15.66 -15.42
CA TRP A 286 -3.69 15.50 -16.87
C TRP A 286 -4.93 14.81 -17.42
N ARG A 287 -5.40 15.27 -18.58
CA ARG A 287 -6.49 14.65 -19.35
C ARG A 287 -5.99 14.38 -20.76
N GLY A 288 -6.07 13.11 -21.17
CA GLY A 288 -5.77 12.66 -22.52
C GLY A 288 -6.91 12.89 -23.49
N LYS A 289 -6.62 12.71 -24.78
CA LYS A 289 -7.57 12.87 -25.88
C LYS A 289 -8.66 11.79 -25.91
N ASP A 290 -8.40 10.66 -25.26
CA ASP A 290 -9.35 9.56 -25.05
C ASP A 290 -10.30 9.80 -23.86
N GLY A 291 -10.20 10.97 -23.20
CA GLY A 291 -10.99 11.34 -22.03
C GLY A 291 -10.49 10.72 -20.72
N LYS A 292 -9.49 9.83 -20.75
CA LYS A 292 -8.86 9.31 -19.53
C LYS A 292 -7.95 10.37 -18.93
N GLY A 293 -7.71 10.28 -17.64
CA GLY A 293 -6.82 11.21 -16.95
C GLY A 293 -6.13 10.58 -15.75
N GLY A 294 -5.37 11.42 -15.05
CA GLY A 294 -4.72 11.09 -13.79
C GLY A 294 -3.89 12.24 -13.24
N TRP A 295 -3.53 12.14 -11.97
CA TRP A 295 -2.65 13.10 -11.31
C TRP A 295 -1.23 13.00 -11.87
N ARG A 296 -0.63 14.14 -12.19
CA ARG A 296 0.74 14.18 -12.70
C ARG A 296 1.74 13.94 -11.57
N VAL A 297 2.81 13.21 -11.88
CA VAL A 297 3.79 12.80 -10.86
C VAL A 297 4.60 13.96 -10.29
N ASP A 298 4.80 15.03 -11.06
CA ASP A 298 5.40 16.29 -10.60
C ASP A 298 4.51 16.99 -9.56
N ALA A 299 3.20 17.06 -9.82
CA ALA A 299 2.21 17.61 -8.90
C ALA A 299 2.13 16.83 -7.59
N ILE A 300 2.06 15.49 -7.67
CA ILE A 300 2.07 14.62 -6.49
C ILE A 300 3.36 14.82 -5.68
N THR A 301 4.51 14.83 -6.35
CA THR A 301 5.82 14.98 -5.69
C THR A 301 5.93 16.33 -5.00
N ARG A 302 5.54 17.42 -5.67
CA ARG A 302 5.52 18.77 -5.09
C ARG A 302 4.66 18.81 -3.84
N ARG A 303 3.43 18.31 -3.93
CA ARG A 303 2.50 18.27 -2.80
C ARG A 303 3.04 17.46 -1.62
N TYR A 304 3.71 16.35 -1.90
CA TYR A 304 4.31 15.51 -0.87
C TYR A 304 5.46 16.23 -0.14
N LEU A 305 6.33 16.93 -0.88
CA LEU A 305 7.39 17.74 -0.29
C LEU A 305 6.83 18.92 0.52
N ASP A 306 5.75 19.56 0.07
CA ASP A 306 5.10 20.65 0.81
C ASP A 306 4.55 20.17 2.16
N ILE A 307 3.96 18.98 2.21
CA ILE A 307 3.51 18.34 3.47
C ILE A 307 4.69 18.10 4.40
N LEU A 308 5.80 17.61 3.88
CA LEU A 308 7.00 17.36 4.68
C LEU A 308 7.61 18.64 5.22
N HIS A 309 7.76 19.68 4.40
CA HIS A 309 8.21 21.01 4.84
C HIS A 309 7.32 21.50 5.97
N LYS A 310 6.01 21.56 5.72
CA LYS A 310 5.04 22.16 6.65
C LYS A 310 4.95 21.42 7.97
N TYR A 311 4.79 20.10 7.95
CA TYR A 311 4.44 19.35 9.17
C TYR A 311 5.64 18.68 9.84
N VAL A 312 6.60 18.18 9.05
CA VAL A 312 7.74 17.41 9.59
C VAL A 312 8.91 18.34 9.89
N TYR A 313 9.24 19.23 8.96
CA TYR A 313 10.33 20.20 9.12
C TYR A 313 9.90 21.51 9.78
N ASP A 314 8.60 21.73 9.98
CA ASP A 314 8.01 22.94 10.56
C ASP A 314 8.46 24.21 9.84
N GLN A 315 8.44 24.15 8.51
CA GLN A 315 8.93 25.19 7.59
C GLN A 315 7.89 25.46 6.50
N GLU A 316 7.77 26.71 6.09
CA GLU A 316 6.99 27.04 4.90
C GLU A 316 7.62 26.39 3.66
N PRO A 317 6.83 25.77 2.77
CA PRO A 317 7.35 25.24 1.53
C PRO A 317 8.06 26.31 0.70
N PRO A 318 9.14 25.95 -0.03
CA PRO A 318 9.86 26.91 -0.85
C PRO A 318 8.97 27.43 -1.98
N GLN A 319 9.18 28.68 -2.37
CA GLN A 319 8.50 29.26 -3.53
C GLN A 319 9.01 28.58 -4.80
N ARG A 320 8.08 28.08 -5.64
CA ARG A 320 8.38 27.42 -6.91
C ARG A 320 7.59 28.07 -8.04
N ARG A 321 8.06 27.87 -9.28
CA ARG A 321 7.32 28.24 -10.49
C ARG A 321 5.98 27.49 -10.57
N PRO A 322 4.93 28.02 -11.21
CA PRO A 322 3.74 27.24 -11.51
C PRO A 322 4.08 25.96 -12.29
N LEU A 323 3.34 24.89 -12.01
CA LEU A 323 3.50 23.60 -12.69
C LEU A 323 3.18 23.71 -14.18
N PHE A 324 4.15 23.47 -15.06
CA PHE A 324 4.04 23.73 -16.51
C PHE A 324 2.82 23.10 -17.17
N VAL A 325 2.19 23.86 -18.08
CA VAL A 325 1.20 23.37 -19.05
C VAL A 325 1.53 23.87 -20.47
N PRO A 326 1.17 23.14 -21.53
CA PRO A 326 1.38 23.60 -22.91
C PRO A 326 0.80 25.00 -23.14
N GLY A 327 1.60 25.89 -23.74
CA GLY A 327 1.30 27.31 -23.92
C GLY A 327 2.00 28.23 -22.92
N ASP A 328 2.58 27.69 -21.84
CA ASP A 328 3.48 28.44 -20.97
C ASP A 328 4.84 28.72 -21.64
N ASP A 329 5.60 29.64 -21.05
CA ASP A 329 6.98 29.90 -21.43
C ASP A 329 7.88 28.66 -21.25
N THR A 330 8.74 28.41 -22.23
CA THR A 330 9.59 27.22 -22.33
C THR A 330 11.09 27.52 -22.20
N THR A 331 11.50 28.79 -22.04
CA THR A 331 12.91 29.20 -21.96
C THR A 331 13.68 28.41 -20.88
N TRP A 332 13.09 28.28 -19.69
CA TRP A 332 13.67 27.56 -18.56
C TRP A 332 13.86 26.05 -18.78
N ILE A 333 13.22 25.46 -19.79
CA ILE A 333 13.38 24.04 -20.13
C ILE A 333 14.69 23.85 -20.90
N THR A 334 15.02 24.77 -21.80
CA THR A 334 16.20 24.69 -22.68
C THR A 334 17.44 25.35 -22.09
N GLU A 335 17.28 26.19 -21.06
CA GLU A 335 18.39 26.65 -20.23
C GLU A 335 19.13 25.43 -19.65
N THR A 336 20.27 25.11 -20.27
CA THR A 336 21.35 24.40 -19.58
C THR A 336 21.71 25.25 -18.38
N GLU A 337 21.67 24.67 -17.19
CA GLU A 337 22.34 25.25 -16.02
C GLU A 337 23.76 25.61 -16.49
N SER A 338 24.02 26.90 -16.71
CA SER A 338 25.37 27.39 -16.95
C SER A 338 26.18 26.92 -15.76
N SER A 339 27.27 26.23 -16.04
CA SER A 339 28.19 25.61 -15.08
C SER A 339 28.90 26.59 -14.14
N ASP A 340 28.34 27.77 -13.89
CA ASP A 340 28.92 28.82 -13.06
C ASP A 340 28.58 28.67 -11.57
N ASP A 341 27.66 27.77 -11.20
CA ASP A 341 27.39 27.41 -9.79
C ASP A 341 28.09 26.11 -9.34
N ALA A 342 28.90 25.50 -10.21
CA ALA A 342 29.66 24.28 -9.88
C ALA A 342 31.01 24.56 -9.17
N ASP A 343 31.43 25.83 -9.06
CA ASP A 343 32.75 26.20 -8.49
C ASP A 343 32.78 27.47 -7.62
N GLU A 344 31.62 27.98 -7.15
CA GLU A 344 31.63 28.88 -5.97
C GLU A 344 31.80 28.01 -4.70
N PRO A 345 32.87 28.20 -3.89
CA PRO A 345 32.96 27.53 -2.61
C PRO A 345 31.75 27.96 -1.79
N ALA A 346 30.85 27.00 -1.52
CA ALA A 346 29.59 27.20 -0.80
C ALA A 346 29.68 28.40 0.15
N LYS A 347 29.12 29.55 -0.26
CA LYS A 347 29.06 30.78 0.56
C LYS A 347 28.62 30.33 1.93
N LYS A 348 29.55 30.34 2.91
CA LYS A 348 29.43 29.71 4.24
C LYS A 348 27.96 29.54 4.59
N LYS A 349 27.38 28.39 4.20
CA LYS A 349 25.98 28.11 4.50
C LYS A 349 25.95 28.23 6.00
N ARG A 350 25.12 29.13 6.53
CA ARG A 350 24.72 29.04 7.93
C ARG A 350 24.36 27.58 8.10
N LYS A 351 25.14 26.86 8.90
CA LYS A 351 24.84 25.50 9.32
C LYS A 351 23.43 25.65 9.90
N LYS A 352 22.37 25.36 9.13
CA LYS A 352 21.10 25.00 9.72
C LYS A 352 21.53 23.83 10.58
N GLU A 353 21.38 23.96 11.89
CA GLU A 353 21.55 22.82 12.78
C GLU A 353 20.59 21.78 12.25
N ASP A 354 21.10 20.83 11.46
CA ASP A 354 20.35 19.65 11.09
C ASP A 354 20.00 19.02 12.42
N ASP A 355 18.74 19.18 12.82
CA ASP A 355 18.25 18.56 14.02
C ASP A 355 18.41 17.06 13.79
N LYS A 356 19.42 16.47 14.45
CA LYS A 356 19.72 15.05 14.34
C LYS A 356 18.50 14.19 14.67
N SER A 357 17.50 14.75 15.37
CA SER A 357 16.21 14.12 15.63
C SER A 357 15.40 13.85 14.35
N LEU A 358 15.38 14.78 13.38
CA LEU A 358 14.60 14.69 12.14
C LEU A 358 15.14 13.61 11.19
N ASN A 359 16.45 13.35 11.20
CA ASN A 359 17.05 12.27 10.43
C ASN A 359 16.57 10.87 10.85
N SER A 360 15.96 10.74 12.03
CA SER A 360 15.36 9.50 12.53
C SER A 360 13.84 9.44 12.38
N SER A 361 13.21 10.45 11.77
CA SER A 361 11.77 10.50 11.58
C SER A 361 11.30 9.41 10.60
N PRO A 362 10.23 8.64 10.93
CA PRO A 362 9.66 7.65 10.02
C PRO A 362 9.26 8.27 8.67
N ASN A 363 8.74 9.50 8.70
CA ASN A 363 8.32 10.23 7.51
C ASN A 363 9.47 10.51 6.54
N ILE A 364 10.68 10.73 7.07
CA ILE A 364 11.88 11.00 6.26
C ILE A 364 12.49 9.70 5.74
N SER A 365 12.49 8.62 6.54
CA SER A 365 12.97 7.32 6.08
C SER A 365 12.12 6.73 4.94
N ALA A 366 10.81 7.02 4.93
CA ALA A 366 9.89 6.51 3.93
C ALA A 366 9.86 7.35 2.62
N LEU A 367 10.34 8.60 2.64
CA LEU A 367 10.30 9.51 1.49
C LEU A 367 10.93 8.94 0.22
N GLN A 368 12.14 8.40 0.28
CA GLN A 368 12.80 7.85 -0.91
C GLN A 368 12.04 6.64 -1.48
N PRO A 369 11.68 5.60 -0.69
CA PRO A 369 10.79 4.54 -1.14
C PRO A 369 9.49 5.04 -1.79
N HIS A 370 8.78 5.97 -1.15
CA HIS A 370 7.55 6.57 -1.68
C HIS A 370 7.76 7.22 -3.05
N MET A 371 8.83 8.01 -3.21
CA MET A 371 9.15 8.63 -4.49
C MET A 371 9.45 7.59 -5.57
N PHE A 372 10.12 6.47 -5.23
CA PHE A 372 10.32 5.37 -6.19
C PHE A 372 9.02 4.67 -6.57
N HIS A 373 8.01 4.65 -5.69
CA HIS A 373 6.69 4.13 -6.01
C HIS A 373 5.93 5.05 -6.97
N VAL A 374 5.79 6.33 -6.62
CA VAL A 374 5.09 7.34 -7.43
C VAL A 374 5.77 7.53 -8.78
N LEU A 375 7.09 7.67 -8.80
CA LEU A 375 7.86 7.96 -10.01
C LEU A 375 8.28 6.69 -10.77
N ARG A 376 7.77 5.51 -10.42
CA ARG A 376 8.28 4.24 -10.98
C ARG A 376 8.33 4.23 -12.50
N HIS A 377 7.23 4.63 -13.15
CA HIS A 377 7.15 4.65 -14.63
C HIS A 377 8.01 5.75 -15.22
N PHE A 378 8.08 6.91 -14.55
CA PHE A 378 8.94 8.04 -14.90
C PHE A 378 10.44 7.64 -14.88
N VAL A 379 10.94 7.10 -13.77
CA VAL A 379 12.38 6.79 -13.59
C VAL A 379 12.83 5.56 -14.36
N THR A 380 11.89 4.79 -14.91
CA THR A 380 12.21 3.72 -15.88
C THR A 380 12.64 4.33 -17.22
N LYS A 381 12.10 5.49 -17.60
CA LYS A 381 12.46 6.23 -18.83
C LYS A 381 13.62 7.22 -18.59
N HIS A 382 13.64 7.88 -17.44
CA HIS A 382 14.65 8.89 -17.06
C HIS A 382 15.63 8.35 -16.02
N THR A 383 16.63 7.61 -16.49
CA THR A 383 17.61 6.92 -15.62
C THR A 383 18.58 7.88 -14.92
N ASP A 384 18.83 9.06 -15.50
CA ASP A 384 19.55 10.18 -14.88
C ASP A 384 18.87 10.62 -13.57
N ILE A 385 17.55 10.82 -13.61
CA ILE A 385 16.77 11.24 -12.43
C ILE A 385 16.61 10.09 -11.44
N ARG A 386 16.52 8.84 -11.93
CA ARG A 386 16.57 7.66 -11.05
C ARG A 386 17.83 7.66 -10.18
N ASP A 387 18.98 7.93 -10.78
CA ASP A 387 20.27 7.93 -10.10
C ASP A 387 20.40 9.13 -9.16
N GLN A 388 19.83 10.29 -9.52
CA GLN A 388 19.70 11.45 -8.64
C GLN A 388 18.83 11.12 -7.40
N LEU A 389 17.65 10.52 -7.61
CA LEU A 389 16.75 10.12 -6.52
C LEU A 389 17.40 9.10 -5.58
N ALA A 390 18.17 8.15 -6.11
CA ALA A 390 18.91 7.18 -5.30
C ALA A 390 19.94 7.84 -4.36
N ARG A 391 20.49 9.00 -4.74
CA ARG A 391 21.49 9.75 -3.95
C ARG A 391 20.88 10.86 -3.08
N ALA A 392 19.66 11.32 -3.39
CA ALA A 392 19.01 12.47 -2.77
C ALA A 392 18.99 12.44 -1.23
N ARG A 393 18.84 11.26 -0.62
CA ARG A 393 18.82 11.08 0.84
C ARG A 393 20.02 11.69 1.55
N ARG A 394 21.19 11.75 0.90
CA ARG A 394 22.42 12.32 1.48
C ARG A 394 22.34 13.82 1.74
N ASP A 395 21.49 14.51 0.98
CA ASP A 395 21.35 15.96 1.00
C ASP A 395 20.07 16.41 1.71
N GLY A 396 19.40 15.52 2.44
CA GLY A 396 18.13 15.81 3.11
C GLY A 396 17.02 16.23 2.14
N ILE A 397 16.09 17.07 2.62
CA ILE A 397 14.95 17.54 1.82
C ILE A 397 15.38 18.34 0.57
N ASP A 398 16.49 19.08 0.64
CA ASP A 398 17.04 19.83 -0.49
C ASP A 398 17.43 18.90 -1.66
N GLY A 399 17.88 17.68 -1.36
CA GLY A 399 18.15 16.65 -2.37
C GLY A 399 16.90 16.27 -3.16
N TYR A 400 15.76 16.16 -2.49
CA TYR A 400 14.49 15.82 -3.12
C TYR A 400 13.86 17.01 -3.85
N GLU A 401 14.10 18.26 -3.41
CA GLU A 401 13.72 19.45 -4.18
C GLU A 401 14.44 19.53 -5.53
N ARG A 402 15.73 19.16 -5.58
CA ARG A 402 16.46 19.05 -6.86
C ARG A 402 15.90 17.94 -7.75
N VAL A 403 15.48 16.82 -7.16
CA VAL A 403 14.79 15.76 -7.91
C VAL A 403 13.45 16.27 -8.46
N LEU A 404 12.66 17.00 -7.66
CA LEU A 404 11.40 17.60 -8.11
C LEU A 404 11.63 18.55 -9.30
N ALA A 405 12.63 19.43 -9.24
CA ALA A 405 12.95 20.33 -10.34
C ALA A 405 13.28 19.57 -11.65
N ALA A 406 14.05 18.48 -11.54
CA ALA A 406 14.34 17.62 -12.69
C ALA A 406 13.10 16.87 -13.20
N VAL A 407 12.23 16.41 -12.29
CA VAL A 407 10.94 15.79 -12.64
C VAL A 407 10.05 16.77 -13.38
N GLU A 408 9.86 18.00 -12.88
CA GLU A 408 9.05 19.05 -13.50
C GLU A 408 9.55 19.39 -14.92
N LYS A 409 10.87 19.45 -15.12
CA LYS A 409 11.47 19.67 -16.44
C LYS A 409 11.10 18.56 -17.42
N ARG A 410 11.29 17.28 -17.05
CA ARG A 410 10.93 16.16 -17.93
C ARG A 410 9.43 16.07 -18.17
N VAL A 411 8.60 16.30 -17.16
CA VAL A 411 7.14 16.32 -17.34
C VAL A 411 6.74 17.39 -18.35
N ALA A 412 7.35 18.58 -18.32
CA ALA A 412 7.12 19.62 -19.31
C ALA A 412 7.50 19.18 -20.74
N GLU A 413 8.66 18.54 -20.91
CA GLU A 413 9.09 17.94 -22.19
C GLU A 413 8.07 16.90 -22.70
N GLY A 414 7.62 15.99 -21.82
CA GLY A 414 6.64 14.96 -22.18
C GLY A 414 5.28 15.52 -22.57
N LEU A 415 4.81 16.58 -21.89
CA LEU A 415 3.57 17.26 -22.25
C LEU A 415 3.64 17.96 -23.62
N LEU A 416 4.77 18.61 -23.92
CA LEU A 416 5.00 19.24 -25.22
C LEU A 416 5.04 18.20 -26.34
N GLU A 417 5.73 17.07 -26.13
CA GLU A 417 5.78 15.95 -27.07
C GLU A 417 4.38 15.35 -27.31
N TYR A 418 3.60 15.13 -26.25
CA TYR A 418 2.22 14.65 -26.36
C TYR A 418 1.35 15.58 -27.21
N GLU A 419 1.44 16.89 -26.99
CA GLU A 419 0.67 17.87 -27.76
C GLU A 419 1.13 17.92 -29.22
N GLN A 420 2.44 18.00 -29.46
CA GLN A 420 3.03 18.07 -30.81
C GLN A 420 2.70 16.84 -31.67
N THR A 421 2.68 15.66 -31.06
CA THR A 421 2.38 14.39 -31.76
C THR A 421 0.90 14.10 -31.90
N ASP A 422 0.04 15.00 -31.42
CA ASP A 422 -1.40 14.81 -31.31
C ASP A 422 -1.79 13.58 -30.46
N GLY A 423 -0.96 13.22 -29.47
CA GLY A 423 -1.17 12.07 -28.57
C GLY A 423 -0.48 10.77 -29.01
N ARG A 424 -0.01 10.69 -30.26
CA ARG A 424 0.59 9.48 -30.83
C ARG A 424 1.83 8.99 -30.08
N SER A 425 2.59 9.87 -29.42
CA SER A 425 3.75 9.46 -28.61
C SER A 425 3.40 8.50 -27.47
N PHE A 426 2.16 8.55 -26.96
CA PHE A 426 1.66 7.60 -25.98
C PHE A 426 0.98 6.38 -26.61
N ASP A 427 0.18 6.59 -27.66
CA ASP A 427 -0.58 5.50 -28.30
C ASP A 427 0.35 4.42 -28.86
N GLU A 428 1.45 4.82 -29.51
CA GLU A 428 2.47 3.89 -30.03
C GLU A 428 3.18 3.13 -28.89
N GLU A 429 3.43 3.77 -27.74
CA GLU A 429 3.99 3.11 -26.56
C GLU A 429 3.01 2.07 -26.00
N LEU A 430 1.72 2.42 -25.92
CA LEU A 430 0.67 1.55 -25.42
C LEU A 430 0.50 0.31 -26.31
N GLU A 431 0.43 0.48 -27.63
CA GLU A 431 0.34 -0.62 -28.60
C GLU A 431 1.54 -1.58 -28.51
N LYS A 432 2.74 -1.03 -28.34
CA LYS A 432 3.95 -1.84 -28.14
C LYS A 432 3.87 -2.68 -26.86
N VAL A 433 3.47 -2.08 -25.74
CA VAL A 433 3.35 -2.78 -24.45
C VAL A 433 2.28 -3.88 -24.51
N ILE A 434 1.16 -3.63 -25.19
CA ILE A 434 0.09 -4.61 -25.37
C ILE A 434 0.60 -5.78 -26.22
N SER A 435 1.20 -5.51 -27.37
CA SER A 435 1.66 -6.55 -28.31
C SER A 435 2.75 -7.45 -27.73
N GLU A 436 3.68 -6.91 -26.92
CA GLU A 436 4.72 -7.69 -26.21
C GLU A 436 4.16 -8.59 -25.10
N ARG A 437 2.92 -8.35 -24.65
CA ARG A 437 2.33 -9.03 -23.48
C ARG A 437 1.16 -9.93 -23.80
N THR A 438 0.58 -9.85 -25.00
CA THR A 438 -0.52 -10.72 -25.45
C THR A 438 -0.15 -12.19 -25.32
N LEU A 439 -1.00 -12.94 -24.60
CA LEU A 439 -0.93 -14.40 -24.50
C LEU A 439 -2.20 -14.96 -25.15
N GLU A 440 -2.05 -15.94 -26.04
CA GLU A 440 -3.20 -16.58 -26.70
C GLU A 440 -4.06 -17.34 -25.67
N GLY A 441 -5.38 -17.13 -25.72
CA GLY A 441 -6.36 -17.94 -24.99
C GLY A 441 -6.81 -17.44 -23.60
N VAL A 442 -6.38 -16.26 -23.14
CA VAL A 442 -6.88 -15.65 -21.90
C VAL A 442 -7.90 -14.56 -22.22
N PRO A 443 -9.14 -14.59 -21.68
CA PRO A 443 -10.11 -13.51 -21.85
C PRO A 443 -9.52 -12.15 -21.45
N GLU A 444 -9.74 -11.15 -22.30
CA GLU A 444 -9.09 -9.85 -22.15
C GLU A 444 -9.43 -9.18 -20.81
N GLU A 445 -10.67 -9.32 -20.36
CA GLU A 445 -11.24 -8.66 -19.19
C GLU A 445 -10.64 -9.13 -17.86
N GLU A 446 -10.10 -10.34 -17.84
CA GLU A 446 -9.54 -11.00 -16.64
C GLU A 446 -8.01 -11.06 -16.66
N SER A 447 -7.39 -10.69 -17.78
CA SER A 447 -5.94 -10.72 -17.95
C SER A 447 -5.22 -9.51 -17.33
N SER A 448 -3.91 -9.65 -17.11
CA SER A 448 -3.10 -8.47 -16.77
C SER A 448 -3.04 -7.46 -17.93
N ILE A 449 -3.25 -7.90 -19.18
CA ILE A 449 -3.25 -7.04 -20.37
C ILE A 449 -4.49 -6.14 -20.39
N GLY A 450 -5.69 -6.67 -20.13
CA GLY A 450 -6.90 -5.85 -20.03
C GLY A 450 -6.78 -4.82 -18.90
N THR A 451 -6.17 -5.23 -17.78
CA THR A 451 -5.84 -4.30 -16.70
C THR A 451 -4.84 -3.22 -17.15
N ILE A 452 -3.81 -3.56 -17.95
CA ILE A 452 -2.88 -2.57 -18.53
C ILE A 452 -3.63 -1.60 -19.46
N LYS A 453 -4.45 -2.08 -20.40
CA LYS A 453 -5.21 -1.21 -21.32
C LYS A 453 -6.10 -0.20 -20.58
N ARG A 454 -6.68 -0.65 -19.45
CA ARG A 454 -7.52 0.19 -18.60
C ARG A 454 -6.71 1.24 -17.83
N CYS A 455 -5.63 0.82 -17.18
CA CYS A 455 -4.91 1.63 -16.21
C CYS A 455 -3.71 2.41 -16.77
N LYS A 456 -3.13 2.00 -17.91
CA LYS A 456 -1.92 2.62 -18.45
C LYS A 456 -2.19 4.09 -18.78
N ARG A 457 -1.23 4.92 -18.41
CA ARG A 457 -1.18 6.37 -18.69
C ARG A 457 0.22 6.70 -19.21
N PRO A 458 0.44 7.91 -19.76
CA PRO A 458 1.79 8.38 -20.02
C PRO A 458 2.66 8.34 -18.76
N TRP A 459 3.97 8.18 -18.93
CA TRP A 459 4.92 7.97 -17.81
C TRP A 459 5.00 9.15 -16.82
N TRP A 460 4.52 10.34 -17.20
CA TRP A 460 4.40 11.51 -16.31
C TRP A 460 3.10 11.55 -15.47
N VAL A 461 2.25 10.53 -15.59
CA VAL A 461 0.99 10.40 -14.85
C VAL A 461 1.09 9.20 -13.91
N ALA A 462 0.66 9.40 -12.66
CA ALA A 462 0.61 8.34 -11.67
C ALA A 462 -0.35 7.24 -12.13
N GLN A 463 0.06 5.98 -11.94
CA GLN A 463 -0.66 4.83 -12.44
C GLN A 463 -0.19 3.54 -11.73
N PRO A 464 -1.08 2.56 -11.54
CA PRO A 464 -0.75 1.35 -10.79
C PRO A 464 0.30 0.48 -11.47
N ILE A 465 0.98 -0.33 -10.66
CA ILE A 465 1.91 -1.35 -11.15
C ILE A 465 1.13 -2.64 -11.41
N ILE A 466 0.93 -2.94 -12.69
CA ILE A 466 0.23 -4.16 -13.07
C ILE A 466 1.21 -5.32 -13.12
N ARG A 467 1.00 -6.30 -12.24
CA ARG A 467 1.76 -7.55 -12.21
C ARG A 467 1.07 -8.59 -13.09
N PRO A 468 1.84 -9.45 -13.78
CA PRO A 468 1.27 -10.60 -14.47
C PRO A 468 0.53 -11.51 -13.50
N LEU A 469 -0.52 -12.18 -13.98
CA LEU A 469 -1.16 -13.27 -13.25
C LEU A 469 -0.17 -14.44 -13.07
N PRO A 470 -0.39 -15.32 -12.08
CA PRO A 470 0.46 -16.50 -11.89
C PRO A 470 0.56 -17.39 -13.13
N SER A 471 -0.53 -17.59 -13.87
CA SER A 471 -0.51 -18.29 -15.17
C SER A 471 0.39 -17.61 -16.21
N GLU A 472 0.26 -16.30 -16.36
CA GLU A 472 1.07 -15.49 -17.28
C GLU A 472 2.56 -15.46 -16.86
N ALA A 473 2.83 -15.38 -15.55
CA ALA A 473 4.18 -15.44 -15.00
C ALA A 473 4.82 -16.83 -15.21
N LEU A 474 4.03 -17.90 -15.11
CA LEU A 474 4.46 -19.26 -15.41
C LEU A 474 4.77 -19.43 -16.90
N ALA A 475 3.91 -18.92 -17.79
CA ALA A 475 4.13 -18.94 -19.23
C ALA A 475 5.43 -18.21 -19.64
N LYS A 476 5.78 -17.13 -18.94
CA LYS A 476 7.02 -16.36 -19.15
C LYS A 476 8.25 -16.96 -18.46
N GLY A 477 8.12 -18.12 -17.79
CA GLY A 477 9.23 -18.78 -17.09
C GLY A 477 9.71 -18.08 -15.82
N ALA A 478 8.98 -17.07 -15.33
CA ALA A 478 9.31 -16.35 -14.09
C ALA A 478 9.00 -17.18 -12.83
N ILE A 479 8.21 -18.24 -12.97
CA ILE A 479 7.93 -19.24 -11.92
C ILE A 479 8.51 -20.59 -12.39
N SER A 480 9.34 -21.20 -11.55
CA SER A 480 9.73 -22.61 -11.72
C SER A 480 8.96 -23.48 -10.72
N LEU A 481 8.19 -24.44 -11.24
CA LEU A 481 7.52 -25.43 -10.38
C LEU A 481 8.59 -26.32 -9.75
N LYS A 482 8.63 -26.37 -8.41
CA LYS A 482 9.57 -27.26 -7.71
C LYS A 482 9.31 -28.70 -8.13
N LYS A 483 10.36 -29.38 -8.62
CA LYS A 483 10.34 -30.83 -8.79
C LYS A 483 10.16 -31.47 -7.42
N ASP A 484 9.27 -32.46 -7.37
CA ASP A 484 8.98 -33.22 -6.17
C ASP A 484 10.27 -33.86 -5.62
N LYS A 485 10.60 -33.62 -4.35
CA LYS A 485 11.78 -34.20 -3.68
C LYS A 485 11.46 -35.60 -3.12
N GLY A 486 10.61 -36.37 -3.82
CA GLY A 486 10.08 -37.65 -3.36
C GLY A 486 10.76 -38.91 -3.92
N SER A 487 11.65 -38.82 -4.92
CA SER A 487 12.15 -40.03 -5.62
C SER A 487 13.65 -40.30 -5.54
N LYS A 488 14.41 -39.64 -4.65
CA LYS A 488 15.86 -39.89 -4.47
C LYS A 488 16.24 -40.67 -3.20
N ALA A 489 15.33 -41.48 -2.67
CA ALA A 489 15.57 -42.29 -1.47
C ALA A 489 15.42 -43.81 -1.69
N LYS A 490 15.48 -44.31 -2.93
CA LYS A 490 15.35 -45.76 -3.20
C LYS A 490 16.42 -46.44 -4.06
N ASP A 491 17.47 -45.74 -4.50
CA ASP A 491 18.57 -46.35 -5.27
C ASP A 491 19.92 -46.18 -4.56
N LYS A 492 20.00 -46.66 -3.32
CA LYS A 492 21.28 -47.00 -2.66
C LYS A 492 21.18 -48.40 -2.06
N ALA A 493 21.10 -49.38 -2.94
CA ALA A 493 21.52 -50.74 -2.66
C ALA A 493 22.06 -51.34 -3.97
N ASP A 494 23.24 -51.94 -3.85
CA ASP A 494 23.93 -52.82 -4.79
C ASP A 494 24.76 -52.21 -5.93
N GLY A 495 26.08 -52.46 -5.84
CA GLY A 495 26.89 -52.87 -6.99
C GLY A 495 28.05 -51.96 -7.40
N ASP A 496 29.22 -52.17 -6.79
CA ASP A 496 30.53 -51.92 -7.41
C ASP A 496 30.67 -52.79 -8.69
N ASP A 497 31.10 -52.21 -9.81
CA ASP A 497 32.43 -52.43 -10.44
C ASP A 497 32.44 -52.09 -11.97
N ALA A 498 33.60 -51.62 -12.41
CA ALA A 498 34.17 -51.61 -13.77
C ALA A 498 33.62 -50.71 -14.92
N ASN A 499 34.34 -49.58 -15.09
CA ASN A 499 35.18 -49.20 -16.25
C ASN A 499 34.59 -48.89 -17.67
N LYS A 500 35.02 -47.71 -18.16
CA LYS A 500 35.34 -47.28 -19.54
C LYS A 500 34.25 -46.87 -20.57
N ALA A 501 34.50 -45.66 -21.08
CA ALA A 501 34.49 -45.21 -22.48
C ALA A 501 33.42 -44.20 -22.93
N LYS A 502 33.94 -43.16 -23.58
CA LYS A 502 33.28 -42.03 -24.27
C LYS A 502 32.31 -42.52 -25.36
N SER A 503 31.19 -41.82 -25.53
CA SER A 503 30.81 -41.06 -26.76
C SER A 503 29.29 -40.92 -26.93
N GLY A 504 28.85 -39.73 -27.35
CA GLY A 504 27.77 -39.59 -28.33
C GLY A 504 26.33 -39.38 -27.84
N ASN A 505 25.69 -38.37 -28.45
CA ASN A 505 24.26 -38.11 -28.59
C ASN A 505 23.46 -37.61 -27.38
N GLY A 506 23.38 -36.28 -27.29
CA GLY A 506 22.26 -35.60 -26.63
C GLY A 506 20.99 -35.74 -27.46
N VAL A 507 20.17 -36.72 -27.11
CA VAL A 507 18.76 -36.76 -27.46
C VAL A 507 18.02 -35.92 -26.43
N ALA A 508 17.19 -34.98 -26.90
CA ALA A 508 16.31 -34.20 -26.04
C ALA A 508 15.30 -35.14 -25.35
N GLU A 509 15.50 -35.40 -24.07
CA GLU A 509 14.47 -36.02 -23.22
C GLU A 509 13.32 -35.02 -23.03
N ASP A 510 12.19 -35.34 -23.65
CA ASP A 510 10.89 -34.75 -23.32
C ASP A 510 10.61 -34.99 -21.84
N LYS A 511 10.79 -33.95 -21.02
CA LYS A 511 10.53 -34.02 -19.57
C LYS A 511 9.03 -34.15 -19.37
N LYS A 512 8.55 -35.39 -19.20
CA LYS A 512 7.18 -35.66 -18.72
C LYS A 512 6.93 -34.87 -17.43
N GLU A 513 5.96 -33.98 -17.50
CA GLU A 513 5.47 -33.18 -16.39
C GLU A 513 4.94 -34.07 -15.25
N THR A 514 5.34 -33.79 -14.01
CA THR A 514 4.93 -34.60 -12.86
C THR A 514 3.49 -34.34 -12.46
N GLU A 515 2.85 -35.29 -11.78
CA GLU A 515 1.47 -35.16 -11.28
C GLU A 515 1.31 -33.96 -10.32
N ALA A 516 2.29 -33.73 -9.45
CA ALA A 516 2.35 -32.53 -8.59
C ALA A 516 2.46 -31.23 -9.40
N GLN A 517 3.18 -31.23 -10.53
CA GLN A 517 3.27 -30.08 -11.43
C GLN A 517 1.92 -29.83 -12.13
N ARG A 518 1.23 -30.89 -12.56
CA ARG A 518 -0.12 -30.80 -13.14
C ARG A 518 -1.15 -30.29 -12.14
N GLN A 519 -1.15 -30.81 -10.91
CA GLN A 519 -2.03 -30.34 -9.84
C GLN A 519 -1.76 -28.88 -9.47
N THR A 520 -0.49 -28.47 -9.41
CA THR A 520 -0.14 -27.06 -9.14
C THR A 520 -0.58 -26.15 -10.30
N LYS A 521 -0.44 -26.59 -11.56
CA LYS A 521 -0.96 -25.84 -12.72
C LYS A 521 -2.47 -25.76 -12.72
N GLN A 522 -3.16 -26.85 -12.38
CA GLN A 522 -4.62 -26.88 -12.25
C GLN A 522 -5.10 -25.98 -11.11
N GLU A 523 -4.40 -25.93 -9.97
CA GLU A 523 -4.72 -25.02 -8.87
C GLU A 523 -4.42 -23.55 -9.24
N ILE A 524 -3.39 -23.29 -10.04
CA ILE A 524 -3.12 -21.94 -10.56
C ILE A 524 -4.21 -21.52 -11.54
N ALA A 525 -4.56 -22.39 -12.49
CA ALA A 525 -5.58 -22.11 -13.51
C ALA A 525 -6.97 -21.91 -12.87
N SER A 526 -7.38 -22.78 -11.94
CA SER A 526 -8.68 -22.63 -11.26
C SER A 526 -8.77 -21.36 -10.41
N ARG A 527 -7.65 -20.85 -9.90
CA ARG A 527 -7.60 -19.57 -9.16
C ARG A 527 -7.69 -18.35 -10.06
N ASP A 528 -7.24 -18.47 -11.30
CA ASP A 528 -7.39 -17.43 -12.29
C ASP A 528 -8.82 -17.44 -12.88
N GLU A 529 -9.47 -18.62 -13.00
CA GLU A 529 -10.88 -18.76 -13.45
C GLU A 529 -11.93 -18.29 -12.43
N LEU A 530 -11.65 -18.31 -11.12
CA LEU A 530 -12.53 -17.77 -10.06
C LEU A 530 -12.80 -16.25 -10.16
N VAL A 531 -12.27 -15.59 -11.19
CA VAL A 531 -12.42 -14.16 -11.49
C VAL A 531 -13.35 -13.93 -12.70
N SER A 532 -13.76 -14.99 -13.40
CA SER A 532 -14.62 -14.96 -14.59
C SER A 532 -16.13 -14.93 -14.30
N GLY A 533 -16.51 -14.86 -13.02
CA GLY A 533 -17.90 -14.83 -12.54
C GLY A 533 -18.28 -13.49 -11.94
#